data_AF-A0A080M0J3-F1
#
_entry.id   AF-A0A080M0J3-F1
#
_cell.length_a   1.000
_cell.length_b   1.000
_cell.length_c   1.000
_cell.angle_alpha   90.00
_cell.angle_beta   90.00
_cell.angle_gamma   90.00
#
_symmetry.space_group_name_H-M   'P 1'
#
loop_
_entity.id
_entity.type
_entity.pdbx_description
1 polymer ?
#
loop_
_entity_poly.entity_id
_entity_poly.type
_entity_poly.pdbx_seq_one_letter_code
_entity_poly.pdbx_strand_id
1 'polypeptide(L)'
;MKRYCGRDFGADELLAVTQLIAQNPTANRAELSRQLCVLLDWFKPNGGLKDMTCRVAMLRMQADGLITLPPSQWRPRRRPEFLATAATNAQPLLAQPVHELAPLHLRQVAGPANSRLWNEYIARYHYLGYTPMAGSRLFLPNPQKSKISPTAPPGSPLRTPCSSDRGRRSEQQAHRCSPWMARR
;
A
#
# COMPACT_ATOMS: atom_id res chain seq x y z
N MET A 1 30.23 3.90 -5.02
CA MET A 1 28.80 4.21 -4.79
C MET A 1 27.97 3.02 -5.21
N LYS A 2 26.99 2.59 -4.42
CA LYS A 2 26.09 1.48 -4.77
C LYS A 2 24.67 2.02 -4.95
N ARG A 3 24.00 1.63 -6.03
CA ARG A 3 22.67 2.15 -6.39
C ARG A 3 21.57 1.18 -5.97
N TYR A 4 20.66 1.64 -5.13
CA TYR A 4 19.51 0.86 -4.66
C TYR A 4 18.21 1.60 -4.91
N CYS A 5 17.25 0.92 -5.55
CA CYS A 5 15.89 1.44 -5.80
C CYS A 5 15.86 2.84 -6.43
N GLY A 6 16.84 3.17 -7.29
CA GLY A 6 16.95 4.45 -7.98
C GLY A 6 17.64 5.57 -7.21
N ARG A 7 18.17 5.32 -6.01
CA ARG A 7 19.00 6.25 -5.22
C ARG A 7 20.43 5.70 -5.11
N ASP A 8 21.41 6.59 -5.15
CA ASP A 8 22.81 6.25 -4.93
C ASP A 8 23.12 6.36 -3.44
N PHE A 9 23.73 5.32 -2.90
CA PHE A 9 24.17 5.26 -1.51
C PHE A 9 25.68 5.46 -1.43
N GLY A 10 26.05 6.57 -0.78
CA GLY A 10 27.43 6.91 -0.43
C GLY A 10 27.93 6.16 0.80
N ALA A 11 29.22 6.30 1.11
CA ALA A 11 29.80 5.73 2.33
C ALA A 11 29.17 6.36 3.58
N ASP A 12 28.97 7.68 3.59
CA ASP A 12 28.39 8.41 4.72
C ASP A 12 26.93 8.01 4.98
N GLU A 13 26.14 7.84 3.92
CA GLU A 13 24.76 7.38 4.05
C GLU A 13 24.69 5.93 4.57
N LEU A 14 25.59 5.05 4.13
CA LEU A 14 25.69 3.69 4.67
C LEU A 14 26.09 3.72 6.16
N LEU A 15 27.00 4.61 6.53
CA LEU A 15 27.44 4.79 7.91
C LEU A 15 26.27 5.29 8.79
N ALA A 16 25.50 6.26 8.30
CA ALA A 16 24.28 6.74 8.96
C ALA A 16 23.24 5.62 9.14
N VAL A 17 23.06 4.75 8.13
CA VAL A 17 22.18 3.56 8.24
C VAL A 17 22.67 2.62 9.33
N THR A 18 23.97 2.30 9.36
CA THR A 18 24.52 1.41 10.39
C THR A 18 24.41 1.98 11.80
N GLN A 19 24.63 3.29 11.96
CA GLN A 19 24.46 3.98 13.24
C GLN A 19 23.00 3.97 13.70
N LEU A 20 22.05 4.22 12.80
CA LEU A 20 20.61 4.17 13.11
C LEU A 20 20.20 2.78 13.62
N ILE A 21 20.71 1.71 12.99
CA ILE A 21 20.44 0.33 13.39
C ILE A 21 21.09 0.04 14.76
N ALA A 22 22.33 0.48 14.98
CA ALA A 22 23.03 0.28 16.24
C ALA A 22 22.36 1.01 17.42
N GLN A 23 21.79 2.20 17.17
CA GLN A 23 21.05 2.98 18.17
C GLN A 23 19.68 2.38 18.50
N ASN A 24 19.11 1.56 17.61
CA ASN A 24 17.76 1.00 17.75
C ASN A 24 17.73 -0.53 17.59
N PRO A 25 18.42 -1.29 18.46
CA PRO A 25 18.56 -2.74 18.29
C PRO A 25 17.23 -3.51 18.47
N THR A 26 16.26 -2.95 19.17
CA THR A 26 14.93 -3.56 19.40
C THR A 26 13.90 -3.16 18.35
N ALA A 27 14.21 -2.19 17.47
CA ALA A 27 13.28 -1.71 16.48
C ALA A 27 13.03 -2.77 15.39
N ASN A 28 11.77 -2.89 14.98
CA ASN A 28 11.43 -3.77 13.86
C ASN A 28 11.91 -3.16 12.53
N ARG A 29 12.08 -4.00 11.52
CA ARG A 29 12.52 -3.56 10.16
C ARG A 29 11.59 -2.52 9.54
N ALA A 30 10.33 -2.43 9.98
CA ALA A 30 9.39 -1.43 9.48
C ALA A 30 9.62 -0.05 10.09
N GLU A 31 9.95 0.00 11.36
CA GLU A 31 10.29 1.20 12.11
C GLU A 31 11.61 1.78 11.60
N LEU A 32 12.64 0.94 11.46
CA LEU A 32 13.91 1.33 10.84
C LEU A 32 13.70 1.93 9.43
N SER A 33 12.80 1.34 8.62
CA SER A 33 12.52 1.90 7.29
C SER A 33 11.86 3.27 7.33
N ARG A 34 11.01 3.55 8.32
CA ARG A 34 10.35 4.85 8.48
C ARG A 34 11.34 5.90 8.96
N GLN A 35 12.13 5.58 9.98
CA GLN A 35 13.15 6.48 10.50
C GLN A 35 14.19 6.81 9.45
N LEU A 36 14.63 5.82 8.67
CA LEU A 36 15.57 6.04 7.58
C LEU A 36 14.97 6.88 6.44
N CYS A 37 13.67 6.70 6.14
CA CYS A 37 12.98 7.57 5.19
C CYS A 37 12.93 9.03 5.67
N VAL A 38 12.77 9.28 6.97
CA VAL A 38 12.81 10.64 7.52
C VAL A 38 14.24 11.20 7.48
N LEU A 39 15.23 10.42 7.90
CA LEU A 39 16.64 10.84 7.94
C LEU A 39 17.19 11.20 6.55
N LEU A 40 16.78 10.46 5.52
CA LEU A 40 17.24 10.64 4.14
C LEU A 40 16.28 11.49 3.28
N ASP A 41 15.27 12.14 3.88
CA ASP A 41 14.20 12.87 3.19
C ASP A 41 13.54 12.09 2.03
N TRP A 42 13.32 10.79 2.24
CA TRP A 42 12.85 9.88 1.20
C TRP A 42 11.31 9.77 1.17
N PHE A 43 10.69 10.75 0.52
CA PHE A 43 9.24 10.87 0.40
C PHE A 43 8.70 10.58 -1.02
N LYS A 44 7.40 10.29 -1.10
CA LYS A 44 6.59 10.24 -2.32
C LYS A 44 6.22 11.68 -2.72
N PRO A 45 5.88 11.94 -4.00
CA PRO A 45 5.39 13.26 -4.42
C PRO A 45 4.14 13.72 -3.65
N ASN A 46 3.40 12.77 -3.07
CA ASN A 46 2.22 12.96 -2.23
C ASN A 46 2.56 13.21 -0.75
N GLY A 47 3.84 13.38 -0.37
CA GLY A 47 4.29 13.61 1.01
C GLY A 47 4.36 12.37 1.92
N GLY A 48 3.86 11.21 1.46
CA GLY A 48 3.98 9.96 2.22
C GLY A 48 5.39 9.38 2.20
N LEU A 49 5.81 8.70 3.27
CA LEU A 49 7.10 8.00 3.32
C LEU A 49 7.20 6.90 2.25
N LYS A 50 8.39 6.72 1.66
CA LYS A 50 8.70 5.57 0.78
C LYS A 50 9.19 4.35 1.57
N ASP A 51 8.48 4.02 2.64
CA ASP A 51 8.84 2.97 3.61
C ASP A 51 9.07 1.60 2.94
N MET A 52 8.21 1.20 2.00
CA MET A 52 8.34 -0.06 1.28
C MET A 52 9.58 -0.10 0.37
N THR A 53 9.87 0.99 -0.35
CA THR A 53 11.04 1.09 -1.22
C THR A 53 12.34 1.11 -0.41
N CYS A 54 12.36 1.87 0.68
CA CYS A 54 13.45 1.93 1.64
C CYS A 54 13.72 0.56 2.26
N ARG A 55 12.67 -0.17 2.66
CA ARG A 55 12.81 -1.53 3.17
C ARG A 55 13.43 -2.48 2.15
N VAL A 56 13.04 -2.40 0.88
CA VAL A 56 13.66 -3.20 -0.19
C VAL A 56 15.13 -2.82 -0.37
N ALA A 57 15.49 -1.54 -0.31
CA ALA A 57 16.88 -1.09 -0.40
C ALA A 57 17.73 -1.66 0.75
N MET A 58 17.26 -1.55 2.00
CA MET A 58 17.95 -2.13 3.16
C MET A 58 18.12 -3.66 3.05
N LEU A 59 17.11 -4.38 2.56
CA LEU A 59 17.22 -5.83 2.35
C LEU A 59 18.28 -6.18 1.30
N ARG A 60 18.40 -5.39 0.23
CA ARG A 60 19.46 -5.56 -0.78
C ARG A 60 20.84 -5.23 -0.22
N MET A 61 20.96 -4.16 0.57
CA MET A 61 22.22 -3.82 1.25
C MET A 61 22.69 -4.93 2.20
N GLN A 62 21.75 -5.57 2.91
CA GLN A 62 22.07 -6.72 3.75
C GLN A 62 22.49 -7.94 2.90
N ALA A 63 21.80 -8.21 1.79
CA ALA A 63 22.20 -9.27 0.86
C ALA A 63 23.61 -9.05 0.29
N ASP A 64 23.99 -7.79 0.08
CA ASP A 64 25.32 -7.38 -0.35
C ASP A 64 26.36 -7.28 0.78
N GLY A 65 25.97 -7.63 2.02
CA GLY A 65 26.86 -7.67 3.19
C GLY A 65 27.26 -6.30 3.76
N LEU A 66 26.59 -5.21 3.37
CA LEU A 66 26.93 -3.85 3.80
C LEU A 66 26.38 -3.48 5.18
N ILE A 67 25.23 -4.05 5.53
CA ILE A 67 24.52 -3.77 6.78
C ILE A 67 23.98 -5.07 7.36
N THR A 68 23.84 -5.13 8.68
CA THR A 68 23.19 -6.27 9.37
C THR A 68 21.88 -5.79 9.96
N LEU A 69 20.74 -6.30 9.46
CA LEU A 69 19.43 -5.96 10.00
C LEU A 69 19.03 -6.93 11.12
N PRO A 70 18.19 -6.49 12.07
CA PRO A 70 17.64 -7.39 13.08
C PRO A 70 16.88 -8.56 12.43
N PRO A 71 16.81 -9.72 13.10
CA PRO A 71 16.11 -10.89 12.58
C PRO A 71 14.64 -10.57 12.28
N SER A 72 14.10 -11.20 11.24
CA SER A 72 12.69 -11.02 10.88
C SER A 72 11.82 -11.60 11.99
N GLN A 73 11.05 -10.75 12.66
CA GLN A 73 10.07 -11.17 13.67
C GLN A 73 8.83 -11.82 13.04
N TRP A 74 8.65 -11.67 11.72
CA TRP A 74 7.50 -12.21 10.99
C TRP A 74 7.86 -13.53 10.30
N ARG A 75 7.07 -14.57 10.55
CA ARG A 75 7.17 -15.86 9.84
C ARG A 75 6.62 -15.71 8.42
N PRO A 76 7.36 -16.09 7.37
CA PRO A 76 6.85 -16.01 6.00
C PRO A 76 5.48 -16.69 5.93
N ARG A 77 4.47 -15.98 5.40
CA ARG A 77 3.15 -16.58 5.21
C ARG A 77 3.33 -17.81 4.32
N ARG A 78 2.85 -18.96 4.78
CA ARG A 78 2.85 -20.19 3.97
C ARG A 78 2.11 -19.86 2.67
N ARG A 79 2.73 -20.19 1.54
CA ARG A 79 2.07 -20.06 0.24
C ARG A 79 0.80 -20.92 0.30
N PRO A 80 -0.37 -20.38 -0.09
CA PRO A 80 -1.57 -21.19 -0.14
C PRO A 80 -1.34 -22.33 -1.12
N GLU A 81 -1.54 -23.55 -0.62
CA GLU A 81 -1.39 -24.78 -1.37
C GLU A 81 -2.78 -25.23 -1.81
N PHE A 82 -2.98 -25.32 -3.12
CA PHE A 82 -4.24 -25.77 -3.71
C PHE A 82 -4.05 -27.20 -4.19
N LEU A 83 -4.51 -28.16 -3.38
CA LEU A 83 -4.48 -29.58 -3.73
C LEU A 83 -5.48 -29.84 -4.85
N ALA A 84 -5.05 -30.58 -5.87
CA ALA A 84 -5.89 -30.99 -6.97
C ALA A 84 -7.00 -31.93 -6.47
N THR A 85 -8.24 -31.58 -6.77
CA THR A 85 -9.44 -32.36 -6.51
C THR A 85 -9.99 -32.95 -7.80
N ALA A 86 -10.97 -33.84 -7.69
CA ALA A 86 -11.64 -34.41 -8.86
C ALA A 86 -12.34 -33.34 -9.73
N ALA A 87 -12.67 -32.18 -9.16
CA ALA A 87 -13.35 -31.08 -9.87
C ALA A 87 -12.51 -30.43 -10.96
N THR A 88 -11.18 -30.60 -10.92
CA THR A 88 -10.25 -30.07 -11.92
C THR A 88 -9.57 -31.15 -12.74
N ASN A 89 -10.09 -32.39 -12.75
CA ASN A 89 -9.52 -33.48 -13.52
C ASN A 89 -9.55 -33.19 -15.03
N ALA A 90 -8.54 -33.71 -15.72
CA ALA A 90 -8.43 -33.57 -17.16
C ALA A 90 -9.69 -34.16 -17.81
N GLN A 91 -10.31 -33.36 -18.68
CA GLN A 91 -11.43 -33.79 -19.49
C GLN A 91 -10.91 -34.41 -20.79
N PRO A 92 -11.75 -35.19 -21.51
CA PRO A 92 -11.39 -35.71 -22.81
C PRO A 92 -10.90 -34.61 -23.76
N LEU A 93 -9.91 -34.94 -24.59
CA LEU A 93 -9.36 -33.99 -25.55
C LEU A 93 -10.45 -33.55 -26.53
N LEU A 94 -10.58 -32.25 -26.70
CA LEU A 94 -11.44 -31.67 -27.73
C LEU A 94 -10.70 -31.80 -29.08
N ALA A 95 -11.13 -32.76 -29.90
CA ALA A 95 -10.53 -33.06 -31.21
C ALA A 95 -11.32 -32.49 -32.40
N GLN A 96 -12.25 -31.55 -32.15
CA GLN A 96 -13.08 -30.95 -33.19
C GLN A 96 -12.46 -29.67 -33.75
N PRO A 97 -12.74 -29.32 -35.02
CA PRO A 97 -12.40 -28.02 -35.57
C PRO A 97 -12.96 -26.87 -34.72
N VAL A 98 -12.20 -25.79 -34.60
CA VAL A 98 -12.58 -24.63 -33.75
C VAL A 98 -13.93 -24.03 -34.12
N HIS A 99 -14.34 -24.10 -35.40
CA HIS A 99 -15.62 -23.57 -35.88
C HIS A 99 -16.83 -24.45 -35.51
N GLU A 100 -16.60 -25.70 -35.10
CA GLU A 100 -17.65 -26.60 -34.61
C GLU A 100 -17.81 -26.51 -33.09
N LEU A 101 -16.87 -25.86 -32.40
CA LEU A 101 -16.94 -25.66 -30.96
C LEU A 101 -18.08 -24.68 -30.61
N ALA A 102 -18.79 -25.00 -29.53
CA ALA A 102 -19.80 -24.11 -28.99
C ALA A 102 -19.21 -22.73 -28.61
N PRO A 103 -20.00 -21.65 -28.67
CA PRO A 103 -19.55 -20.31 -28.30
C PRO A 103 -18.88 -20.27 -26.92
N LEU A 104 -17.73 -19.60 -26.84
CA LEU A 104 -17.01 -19.44 -25.58
C LEU A 104 -17.67 -18.36 -24.72
N HIS A 105 -17.95 -18.69 -23.47
CA HIS A 105 -18.49 -17.76 -22.49
C HIS A 105 -17.43 -17.40 -21.45
N LEU A 106 -17.11 -16.12 -21.36
CA LEU A 106 -16.27 -15.60 -20.28
C LEU A 106 -17.16 -15.31 -19.06
N ARG A 107 -16.88 -15.97 -17.95
CA ARG A 107 -17.58 -15.76 -16.68
C ARG A 107 -16.64 -15.16 -15.66
N GLN A 108 -17.09 -14.12 -14.98
CA GLN A 108 -16.35 -13.56 -13.85
C GLN A 108 -16.32 -14.57 -12.70
N VAL A 109 -15.13 -14.82 -12.17
CA VAL A 109 -14.95 -15.64 -10.97
C VAL A 109 -15.40 -14.82 -9.76
N ALA A 110 -16.62 -15.08 -9.29
CA ALA A 110 -17.20 -14.43 -8.13
C ALA A 110 -17.45 -15.44 -7.00
N GLY A 111 -17.16 -15.01 -5.76
CA GLY A 111 -17.38 -15.81 -4.55
C GLY A 111 -16.21 -16.76 -4.21
N PRO A 112 -16.16 -17.22 -2.95
CA PRO A 112 -15.02 -17.99 -2.43
C PRO A 112 -14.88 -19.37 -3.10
N ALA A 113 -15.99 -20.05 -3.39
CA ALA A 113 -15.97 -21.38 -4.02
C ALA A 113 -15.37 -21.35 -5.44
N ASN A 114 -15.88 -20.45 -6.29
CA ASN A 114 -15.36 -20.30 -7.66
C ASN A 114 -13.91 -19.79 -7.66
N SER A 115 -13.55 -18.91 -6.72
CA SER A 115 -12.17 -18.45 -6.57
C SER A 115 -11.22 -19.59 -6.22
N ARG A 116 -11.64 -20.49 -5.33
CA ARG A 116 -10.86 -21.68 -4.97
C ARG A 116 -10.71 -22.63 -6.15
N LEU A 117 -11.80 -22.92 -6.87
CA LEU A 117 -11.77 -23.78 -8.05
C LEU A 117 -10.85 -23.21 -9.14
N TRP A 118 -10.92 -21.90 -9.39
CA TRP A 118 -10.00 -21.22 -10.32
C TRP A 118 -8.55 -21.33 -9.86
N ASN A 119 -8.24 -21.05 -8.59
CA ASN A 119 -6.87 -21.18 -8.06
C ASN A 119 -6.34 -22.61 -8.23
N GLU A 120 -7.19 -23.62 -8.05
CA GLU A 120 -6.86 -25.04 -8.26
C GLU A 120 -6.55 -25.36 -9.73
N TYR A 121 -7.36 -24.84 -10.68
CA TYR A 121 -7.06 -24.97 -12.11
C TYR A 121 -5.70 -24.38 -12.47
N ILE A 122 -5.39 -23.18 -11.96
CA ILE A 122 -4.08 -22.55 -12.17
C ILE A 122 -2.97 -23.36 -11.52
N ALA A 123 -3.16 -23.82 -10.28
CA ALA A 123 -2.16 -24.63 -9.58
C ALA A 123 -1.82 -25.92 -10.34
N ARG A 124 -2.82 -26.54 -10.98
CA ARG A 124 -2.70 -27.84 -11.65
C ARG A 124 -2.16 -27.75 -13.08
N TYR A 125 -2.59 -26.76 -13.87
CA TYR A 125 -2.32 -26.71 -15.32
C TYR A 125 -1.38 -25.57 -15.73
N HIS A 126 -1.09 -24.60 -14.86
CA HIS A 126 -0.14 -23.54 -15.19
C HIS A 126 1.31 -24.02 -14.96
N TYR A 127 2.18 -23.77 -15.94
CA TYR A 127 3.59 -24.22 -15.90
C TYR A 127 4.41 -23.66 -14.73
N LEU A 128 4.05 -22.49 -14.17
CA LEU A 128 4.67 -21.92 -12.97
C LEU A 128 3.99 -22.34 -11.65
N GLY A 129 2.93 -23.15 -11.72
CA GLY A 129 2.04 -23.41 -10.60
C GLY A 129 1.29 -22.15 -10.11
N TYR A 130 0.69 -22.23 -8.93
CA TYR A 130 -0.04 -21.11 -8.35
C TYR A 130 0.89 -20.02 -7.84
N THR A 131 0.85 -18.87 -8.51
CA THR A 131 1.40 -17.61 -8.00
C THR A 131 0.28 -16.58 -7.84
N PRO A 132 0.21 -15.85 -6.72
CA PRO A 132 -0.73 -14.73 -6.57
C PRO A 132 -0.53 -13.78 -7.74
N MET A 133 -1.59 -13.57 -8.54
CA MET A 133 -1.51 -12.69 -9.71
C MET A 133 -1.09 -11.29 -9.26
N ALA A 134 0.05 -10.85 -9.79
CA ALA A 134 0.50 -9.47 -9.73
C ALA A 134 -0.10 -8.74 -10.94
N GLY A 135 -0.95 -7.73 -10.70
CA GLY A 135 -1.58 -6.96 -11.77
C GLY A 135 -2.94 -6.35 -11.39
N SER A 136 -3.44 -5.53 -12.30
CA SER A 136 -4.74 -4.84 -12.18
C SER A 136 -5.87 -5.85 -12.23
N ARG A 137 -6.60 -6.01 -11.13
CA ARG A 137 -7.81 -6.84 -11.11
C ARG A 137 -8.95 -6.02 -11.70
N LEU A 138 -9.65 -6.57 -12.69
CA LEU A 138 -10.90 -6.00 -13.19
C LEU A 138 -11.93 -6.01 -12.06
N PHE A 139 -12.08 -4.86 -11.39
CA PHE A 139 -13.16 -4.59 -10.45
C PHE A 139 -14.34 -4.04 -11.25
N LEU A 140 -15.26 -4.93 -11.64
CA LEU A 140 -16.60 -4.49 -12.03
C LEU A 140 -17.42 -4.33 -10.74
N PRO A 141 -18.04 -3.16 -10.50
CA PRO A 141 -18.89 -2.98 -9.34
C PRO A 141 -20.02 -4.00 -9.38
N ASN A 142 -20.17 -4.77 -8.31
CA ASN A 142 -21.28 -5.71 -8.15
C ASN A 142 -22.58 -4.89 -8.00
N PRO A 143 -23.55 -4.99 -8.92
CA PRO A 143 -24.78 -4.20 -8.85
C PRO A 143 -25.63 -4.54 -7.62
N GLN A 144 -25.40 -5.68 -6.95
CA GLN A 144 -26.12 -6.06 -5.74
C GLN A 144 -25.49 -5.52 -4.43
N LYS A 145 -24.39 -4.77 -4.51
CA LYS A 145 -23.72 -4.16 -3.34
C LYS A 145 -23.58 -2.64 -3.46
N SER A 146 -24.49 -1.95 -4.15
CA SER A 146 -24.64 -0.52 -3.95
C SER A 146 -25.37 -0.29 -2.62
N LYS A 147 -24.62 -0.09 -1.52
CA LYS A 147 -25.15 0.67 -0.39
C LYS A 147 -25.34 2.10 -0.90
N ILE A 148 -26.52 2.38 -1.44
CA ILE A 148 -26.99 3.74 -1.65
C ILE A 148 -27.27 4.25 -0.23
N SER A 149 -26.36 5.04 0.31
CA SER A 149 -26.66 5.87 1.48
C SER A 149 -27.85 6.75 1.11
N PRO A 150 -28.91 6.87 1.94
CA PRO A 150 -29.99 7.78 1.62
C PRO A 150 -29.45 9.21 1.65
N THR A 151 -29.44 9.84 0.49
CA THR A 151 -29.28 11.28 0.30
C THR A 151 -30.30 12.01 1.16
N ALA A 152 -29.81 12.91 2.02
CA ALA A 152 -30.63 13.87 2.74
C ALA A 152 -31.39 14.77 1.73
N PRO A 153 -32.67 15.12 1.97
CA PRO A 153 -33.46 15.91 1.05
C PRO A 153 -32.95 17.37 0.96
N PRO A 154 -32.99 18.00 -0.23
CA PRO A 154 -32.60 19.39 -0.40
C PRO A 154 -33.79 20.29 -0.07
N GLY A 155 -33.62 21.21 0.88
CA GLY A 155 -34.65 22.20 1.15
C GLY A 155 -34.41 22.99 2.42
N SER A 156 -33.57 24.02 2.35
CA SER A 156 -33.86 25.31 3.01
C SER A 156 -32.94 26.41 2.47
N PRO A 157 -33.45 27.63 2.25
CA PRO A 157 -32.82 28.63 1.41
C PRO A 157 -31.80 29.50 2.15
N LEU A 158 -30.91 30.06 1.34
CA LEU A 158 -30.00 31.17 1.63
C LEU A 158 -30.67 32.24 2.51
N ARG A 159 -30.12 32.50 3.70
CA ARG A 159 -30.31 33.78 4.40
C ARG A 159 -29.11 34.67 4.11
N THR A 160 -29.39 35.78 3.44
CA THR A 160 -28.53 36.95 3.26
C THR A 160 -28.24 37.65 4.60
N PRO A 161 -27.17 38.48 4.66
CA PRO A 161 -26.77 39.18 5.86
C PRO A 161 -27.61 40.45 6.06
N CYS A 162 -28.11 40.69 7.27
CA CYS A 162 -28.78 41.93 7.64
C CYS A 162 -27.98 42.67 8.71
N SER A 163 -27.54 43.86 8.34
CA SER A 163 -26.86 44.88 9.14
C SER A 163 -27.82 45.68 10.02
N SER A 164 -27.46 45.88 11.28
CA SER A 164 -27.75 47.08 12.12
C SER A 164 -27.26 46.76 13.55
N ASP A 165 -26.14 47.29 14.03
CA ASP A 165 -25.89 48.65 14.53
C ASP A 165 -26.50 48.95 15.92
N ARG A 166 -25.68 49.63 16.76
CA ARG A 166 -25.83 50.12 18.15
C ARG A 166 -25.60 49.08 19.27
N GLY A 167 -24.72 49.28 20.25
CA GLY A 167 -23.82 50.39 20.60
C GLY A 167 -23.43 50.35 22.10
N ARG A 168 -22.32 51.02 22.43
CA ARG A 168 -21.74 51.42 23.74
C ARG A 168 -20.88 50.39 24.50
N ARG A 169 -19.56 50.65 24.59
CA ARG A 169 -18.76 51.36 25.64
C ARG A 169 -18.53 50.44 26.85
N SER A 170 -17.30 50.15 27.27
CA SER A 170 -16.22 51.04 27.78
C SER A 170 -14.87 50.31 27.65
N GLU A 171 -13.77 50.97 27.20
CA GLU A 171 -12.67 51.51 28.05
C GLU A 171 -12.04 50.46 28.97
N GLN A 172 -10.73 50.19 29.06
CA GLN A 172 -9.46 50.89 28.81
C GLN A 172 -8.38 49.75 28.85
N GLN A 173 -7.42 49.62 27.92
CA GLN A 173 -6.19 50.39 27.74
C GLN A 173 -4.94 49.62 28.26
N ALA A 174 -4.01 49.39 27.31
CA ALA A 174 -2.56 49.22 27.46
C ALA A 174 -2.07 47.93 28.19
N HIS A 175 -1.04 47.19 27.75
CA HIS A 175 0.27 47.54 27.22
C HIS A 175 0.77 46.37 26.35
N ARG A 176 1.17 46.58 25.08
CA ARG A 176 2.53 46.88 24.59
C ARG A 176 3.55 45.72 24.70
N CYS A 177 4.11 45.40 23.53
CA CYS A 177 5.46 44.90 23.24
C CYS A 177 5.71 43.36 23.15
N SER A 178 5.66 42.86 21.91
CA SER A 178 6.75 42.03 21.30
C SER A 178 8.05 42.86 21.19
N PRO A 179 9.28 42.36 20.89
CA PRO A 179 9.59 41.21 20.01
C PRO A 179 10.90 40.40 20.28
N TRP A 180 11.10 39.38 19.45
CA TRP A 180 12.35 38.81 18.89
C TRP A 180 13.73 39.28 19.42
N MET A 181 14.60 38.34 19.84
CA MET A 181 15.90 37.96 19.22
C MET A 181 16.91 37.33 20.21
N ALA A 182 17.67 36.36 19.67
CA ALA A 182 19.11 36.11 19.85
C ALA A 182 19.68 35.38 21.09
N ARG A 183 20.39 34.28 20.75
CA ARG A 183 21.64 33.72 21.31
C ARG A 183 21.61 33.10 22.71
N ARG A 184 21.86 31.80 22.76
CA ARG A 184 23.12 31.21 23.28
C ARG A 184 23.37 29.87 22.60
#